data_AF-A0A1I3ZM25-F1
#
_entry.id   AF-A0A1I3ZM25-F1
#
_cell.length_a   1.000
_cell.length_b   1.000
_cell.length_c   1.000
_cell.angle_alpha   90.00
_cell.angle_beta   90.00
_cell.angle_gamma   90.00
#
_symmetry.space_group_name_H-M   'P 1'
#
loop_
_entity.id
_entity.type
_entity.pdbx_description
1 polymer ?
#
loop_
_entity_poly.entity_id
_entity_poly.type
_entity_poly.pdbx_seq_one_letter_code
_entity_poly.pdbx_strand_id
1 'polypeptide(L)' 'MRNRRMMAAAAALVVMATAAPLRAQGLSFAVEKADCQGDAMRLCGPYIPDQDKIHACLVAYKDYLSPACRSIVAPKKR' A
#
# COMPACT_ATOMS: atom_id res chain seq x y z
N MET A 1 -7.42 -55.75 33.65
CA MET A 1 -8.36 -55.38 34.74
C MET A 1 -8.64 -53.88 34.63
N ARG A 2 -9.93 -53.52 34.49
CA ARG A 2 -10.59 -52.22 34.80
C ARG A 2 -9.67 -50.97 34.77
N ASN A 3 -9.76 -50.06 33.79
CA ASN A 3 -10.77 -49.00 33.82
C ASN A 3 -10.87 -48.25 32.48
N ARG A 4 -11.74 -48.74 31.59
CA ARG A 4 -12.52 -47.89 30.68
C ARG A 4 -13.59 -47.23 31.54
N ARG A 5 -13.40 -45.97 31.93
CA ARG A 5 -14.43 -45.02 32.43
C ARG A 5 -13.72 -43.82 33.00
N MET A 6 -13.56 -42.79 32.18
CA MET A 6 -14.13 -41.47 32.47
C MET A 6 -13.67 -40.54 31.36
N MET A 7 -14.56 -40.40 30.38
CA MET A 7 -14.71 -39.16 29.62
C MET A 7 -14.66 -37.99 30.59
N ALA A 8 -13.57 -37.22 30.56
CA ALA A 8 -13.54 -35.90 31.15
C ALA A 8 -12.96 -34.98 30.08
N ALA A 9 -13.88 -34.34 29.39
CA ALA A 9 -13.62 -33.28 28.44
C ALA A 9 -12.73 -32.21 29.09
N ALA A 10 -11.55 -32.00 28.54
CA ALA A 10 -10.80 -30.78 28.77
C ALA A 10 -10.28 -30.32 27.41
N ALA A 11 -11.16 -29.61 26.70
CA ALA A 11 -10.84 -28.88 25.49
C ALA A 11 -9.79 -27.81 25.85
N ALA A 12 -8.52 -28.11 25.62
CA ALA A 12 -7.46 -27.11 25.59
C ALA A 12 -7.15 -26.78 24.12
N LEU A 13 -8.06 -26.04 23.49
CA LEU A 13 -7.82 -25.43 22.18
C LEU A 13 -6.79 -24.31 22.38
N VAL A 14 -5.51 -24.62 22.12
CA VAL A 14 -4.44 -23.63 22.07
C VAL A 14 -4.62 -22.80 20.80
N VAL A 15 -5.25 -21.63 20.92
CA VAL A 15 -5.31 -20.64 19.84
C VAL A 15 -3.96 -19.91 19.80
N MET A 16 -3.04 -20.37 18.95
CA MET A 16 -1.90 -19.56 18.54
C MET A 16 -2.40 -18.46 17.61
N ALA A 17 -2.63 -17.27 18.15
CA ALA A 17 -2.87 -16.08 17.36
C ALA A 17 -1.53 -15.62 16.73
N THR A 18 -1.23 -16.10 15.52
CA THR A 18 -0.14 -15.54 14.72
C THR A 18 -0.54 -14.14 14.28
N ALA A 19 -0.03 -13.12 14.96
CA ALA A 19 -0.15 -11.73 14.53
C ALA A 19 0.65 -11.54 13.23
N ALA A 20 -0.01 -11.69 12.08
CA ALA A 20 0.56 -11.28 10.81
C ALA A 20 0.60 -9.74 10.76
N PRO A 21 1.74 -9.10 10.45
CA PRO A 21 1.77 -7.66 10.27
C PRO A 21 0.95 -7.33 9.02
N LEU A 22 -0.17 -6.64 9.21
CA LEU A 22 -0.94 -6.05 8.13
C LEU A 22 -0.06 -4.99 7.47
N ARG A 23 0.56 -5.33 6.34
CA ARG A 23 1.32 -4.37 5.53
C ARG A 23 0.34 -3.31 5.03
N ALA A 24 0.34 -2.15 5.68
CA ALA A 24 -0.44 -0.99 5.28
C ALA A 24 0.11 -0.44 3.97
N GLN A 25 -0.47 -0.86 2.85
CA GLN A 25 -0.14 -0.38 1.50
C GLN A 25 -0.57 1.08 1.26
N GLY A 26 -1.19 1.75 2.24
CA GLY A 26 -1.71 3.12 2.11
C GLY A 26 -0.72 4.23 2.45
N LEU A 27 0.36 3.94 3.19
CA LEU A 27 1.36 4.96 3.55
C LEU A 27 2.25 5.33 2.35
N SER A 28 2.57 4.37 1.48
CA SER A 28 3.34 4.60 0.26
C SER A 28 2.61 5.52 -0.71
N PHE A 29 1.32 5.25 -0.97
CA PHE A 29 0.53 6.07 -1.90
C PHE A 29 0.29 7.50 -1.39
N ALA A 30 0.17 7.70 -0.08
CA ALA A 30 0.03 9.03 0.51
C ALA A 30 1.33 9.85 0.43
N VAL A 31 2.48 9.21 0.66
CA VAL A 31 3.80 9.83 0.48
C VAL A 31 4.06 10.11 -1.02
N GLU A 32 3.69 9.17 -1.89
CA GLU A 32 3.77 9.33 -3.35
C GLU A 32 2.96 10.53 -3.85
N LYS A 33 1.79 10.77 -3.25
CA LYS A 33 1.00 11.98 -3.55
C LYS A 33 1.68 13.25 -3.12
N ALA A 34 2.30 13.29 -1.93
CA ALA A 34 2.97 14.50 -1.46
C ALA A 34 4.13 14.90 -2.38
N ASP A 35 4.92 13.92 -2.83
CA ASP A 35 6.07 14.14 -3.71
C ASP A 35 5.66 14.58 -5.13
N CYS A 36 4.55 14.08 -5.64
CA CYS A 36 4.04 14.44 -6.96
C CYS A 36 3.07 15.63 -6.97
N GLN A 37 2.61 16.12 -5.82
CA GLN A 37 1.58 17.17 -5.75
C GLN A 37 2.03 18.48 -6.38
N GLY A 38 3.27 18.91 -6.14
CA GLY A 38 3.82 20.13 -6.73
C GLY A 38 3.88 20.06 -8.26
N ASP A 39 4.30 18.92 -8.81
CA ASP A 39 4.34 18.68 -10.26
C ASP A 39 2.93 18.55 -10.83
N ALA A 40 2.02 17.87 -10.14
CA ALA A 40 0.63 17.73 -10.57
C ALA A 40 -0.09 19.08 -10.64
N MET A 41 0.09 19.97 -9.65
CA MET A 41 -0.51 21.30 -9.70
C MET A 41 0.07 22.16 -10.83
N ARG A 42 1.39 22.08 -11.07
CA ARG A 42 2.08 22.88 -12.08
C ARG A 42 1.83 22.41 -13.51
N LEU A 43 1.80 21.10 -13.74
CA LEU A 43 1.73 20.49 -15.07
C LEU A 43 0.34 19.95 -15.41
N CYS A 44 -0.39 19.44 -14.41
CA CYS A 44 -1.60 18.65 -14.58
C CYS A 44 -2.83 19.29 -13.91
N GLY A 45 -2.78 20.59 -13.58
CA GLY A 45 -3.86 21.33 -12.91
C GLY A 45 -5.27 21.11 -13.50
N PRO A 46 -5.46 21.08 -14.84
CA PRO A 46 -6.78 20.81 -15.45
C PRO A 46 -7.38 19.45 -15.13
N TYR A 47 -6.57 18.50 -14.66
CA TYR A 47 -7.01 17.14 -14.33
C TYR A 47 -7.33 16.97 -12.84
N ILE A 48 -7.09 17.98 -12.00
CA ILE A 48 -7.45 17.93 -10.58
C ILE A 48 -8.98 18.00 -10.44
N PRO A 49 -9.62 17.17 -9.59
CA PRO A 49 -9.04 16.23 -8.63
C PRO A 49 -8.93 14.76 -9.12
N ASP A 50 -9.11 14.52 -10.42
CA ASP A 50 -9.14 13.18 -11.03
C ASP A 50 -7.76 12.50 -11.00
N GLN A 51 -7.63 11.53 -10.10
CA GLN A 51 -6.38 10.81 -9.81
C GLN A 51 -5.81 10.10 -11.04
N ASP A 52 -6.67 9.42 -11.80
CA ASP A 52 -6.25 8.59 -12.94
C ASP A 52 -5.75 9.48 -14.07
N LYS A 53 -6.45 10.59 -14.31
CA LYS A 53 -6.01 11.59 -15.30
C LYS A 53 -4.73 12.30 -14.87
N ILE A 54 -4.57 12.61 -13.59
CA ILE A 54 -3.32 13.17 -13.06
C ILE A 54 -2.18 12.19 -13.29
N HIS A 55 -2.35 10.91 -12.96
CA HIS A 55 -1.31 9.90 -13.18
C HIS A 55 -0.93 9.80 -14.67
N ALA A 56 -1.92 9.71 -15.56
CA ALA A 56 -1.67 9.69 -17.00
C ALA A 56 -0.93 10.95 -17.50
N CYS A 57 -1.30 12.13 -16.99
CA CYS A 57 -0.61 13.38 -17.29
C CYS A 57 0.84 13.37 -16.78
N LEU A 58 1.08 12.97 -15.52
CA LEU A 58 2.44 12.88 -14.96
C LEU A 58 3.32 11.91 -15.76
N VAL A 59 2.78 10.78 -16.21
CA VAL A 59 3.47 9.83 -17.11
C VAL A 59 3.84 10.50 -18.44
N ALA A 60 2.92 11.26 -19.04
CA ALA A 60 3.17 11.98 -20.29
C ALA A 60 4.26 13.07 -20.14
N TYR A 61 4.31 13.74 -18.99
CA TYR A 61 5.27 14.81 -18.69
C TYR A 61 6.47 14.34 -17.84
N LYS A 62 6.79 13.03 -17.85
CA LYS A 62 7.85 12.43 -17.02
C LYS A 62 9.20 13.18 -17.02
N ASP A 63 9.56 13.78 -18.15
CA ASP A 63 10.84 14.47 -18.35
C ASP A 63 10.87 15.85 -17.68
N TYR A 64 9.69 16.42 -17.39
CA TYR A 64 9.49 17.70 -16.71
C TYR A 64 9.14 17.53 -15.22
N LEU A 65 9.03 16.30 -14.74
CA LEU A 65 8.82 16.00 -13.32
C LEU A 65 10.09 16.27 -12.51
N SER A 66 9.90 16.64 -11.25
CA SER A 66 10.94 16.65 -10.24
C SER A 66 11.57 15.24 -10.07
N PRO A 67 12.82 15.15 -9.60
CA PRO A 67 13.47 13.86 -9.38
C PRO A 67 12.70 12.95 -8.42
N ALA A 68 12.07 13.52 -7.40
CA ALA A 68 11.25 12.80 -6.43
C ALA A 68 10.03 12.16 -7.11
N CYS A 69 9.19 12.95 -7.79
CA CYS A 69 8.01 12.42 -8.47
C CYS A 69 8.37 11.45 -9.61
N ARG A 70 9.47 11.68 -10.31
CA ARG A 70 9.93 10.78 -11.39
C ARG A 70 10.26 9.38 -10.87
N SER A 71 10.83 9.27 -9.67
CA SER A 71 11.14 7.97 -9.05
C SER A 71 9.91 7.13 -8.73
N ILE A 72 8.75 7.79 -8.60
CA ILE A 72 7.45 7.18 -8.32
C ILE A 72 6.76 6.77 -9.61
N VAL A 73 6.72 7.66 -10.60
CA VAL A 73 6.04 7.43 -11.89
C VAL A 73 6.81 6.45 -12.77
N ALA A 74 8.14 6.46 -12.70
CA ALA A 74 9.02 5.55 -13.42
C ALA A 74 10.05 4.95 -12.46
N PRO A 75 9.64 4.04 -11.55
CA PRO A 75 10.57 3.42 -10.63
C PRO A 75 11.61 2.65 -11.44
N LYS A 76 12.87 3.06 -11.33
CA LYS A 76 13.99 2.27 -11.86
C LYS A 76 13.96 0.94 -11.12
N LYS A 77 13.43 -0.12 -11.77
CA LYS A 77 13.64 -1.49 -11.30
C LYS A 77 15.15 -1.68 -11.20
N ARG A 78 15.63 -1.85 -9.96
CA ARG A 78 16.99 -2.31 -9.70
C ARG A 78 17.07 -3.81 -9.97
#